data_AF-A0A438KJM8-F1
#
_entry.id   AF-A0A438KJM8-F1
#
_cell.length_a   1.000
_cell.length_b   1.000
_cell.length_c   1.000
_cell.angle_alpha   90.00
_cell.angle_beta   90.00
_cell.angle_gamma   90.00
#
_symmetry.space_group_name_H-M   'P 1'
#
loop_
_entity.id
_entity.type
_entity.pdbx_description
1 polymer ?
#
loop_
_entity_poly.entity_id
_entity_poly.type
_entity_poly.pdbx_seq_one_letter_code
_entity_poly.pdbx_strand_id
1 'polypeptide(L)'
;MKYNFMPVVFFLNNARYKYVSKLTIKLLEEGFDLQEHFLALRRYHFMELADWADLFIMSLWNHRWNVTEADQRLSEIQGLLELSLQRSSCERDLKKDKLFVYMKGHAMAPLSTFSTGVHSFSFLGLGYRVDWPISIILTPGALKIYADIFSFLIQVKLAAFSLTDVWCSLKLLWRSKAPSKVKALAWLVVHGKAHTLCCVLWLSSFCSFYYAILGILELHGCYLA
;
A
#
# COMPACT_ATOMS: atom_id res chain seq x y z
N MET A 1 51.81 10.73 37.40
CA MET A 1 50.46 10.14 37.47
C MET A 1 49.48 10.85 36.52
N LYS A 2 49.58 10.65 35.20
CA LYS A 2 48.66 11.32 34.23
C LYS A 2 48.23 10.47 33.02
N TYR A 3 48.50 9.16 32.99
CA TYR A 3 48.26 8.32 31.81
C TYR A 3 47.13 7.28 31.93
N ASN A 4 46.40 7.21 33.06
CA ASN A 4 45.28 6.27 33.24
C ASN A 4 43.88 6.92 33.21
N PHE A 5 43.78 8.24 32.98
CA PHE A 5 42.50 8.96 33.10
C PHE A 5 41.63 8.90 31.83
N MET A 6 42.24 8.93 30.64
CA MET A 6 41.52 8.83 29.35
C MET A 6 40.76 7.51 29.15
N PRO A 7 41.32 6.32 29.39
CA PRO A 7 40.59 5.07 29.16
C PRO A 7 39.39 4.96 30.11
N VAL A 8 39.53 5.31 31.39
CA VAL A 8 38.44 5.22 32.38
C VAL A 8 37.28 6.16 32.03
N VAL A 9 37.57 7.41 31.63
CA VAL A 9 36.52 8.36 31.18
C VAL A 9 35.84 7.86 29.91
N PHE A 10 36.58 7.28 28.96
CA PHE A 10 36.02 6.70 27.74
C PHE A 10 35.12 5.48 28.01
N PHE A 11 35.52 4.59 28.93
CA PHE A 11 34.72 3.44 29.36
C PHE A 11 33.45 3.86 30.10
N LEU A 12 33.54 4.84 31.01
CA LEU A 12 32.38 5.37 31.73
C LEU A 12 31.40 6.08 30.79
N ASN A 13 31.90 6.84 29.81
CA ASN A 13 31.05 7.48 28.81
C ASN A 13 30.36 6.44 27.90
N ASN A 14 31.05 5.37 27.51
CA ASN A 14 30.43 4.26 26.77
C ASN A 14 29.36 3.53 27.58
N ALA A 15 29.62 3.25 28.86
CA ALA A 15 28.64 2.61 29.74
C ALA A 15 27.39 3.48 29.92
N ARG A 16 27.57 4.80 30.12
CA ARG A 16 26.46 5.77 30.21
C ARG A 16 25.68 5.86 28.89
N TYR A 17 26.37 5.97 27.76
CA TYR A 17 25.74 6.00 26.45
C TYR A 17 24.90 4.75 26.20
N LYS A 18 25.45 3.56 26.46
CA LYS A 18 24.75 2.28 26.27
C LYS A 18 23.51 2.17 27.17
N TYR A 19 23.62 2.62 28.41
CA TYR A 19 22.48 2.63 29.33
C TYR A 19 21.36 3.57 28.85
N VAL A 20 21.70 4.81 28.51
CA VAL A 20 20.73 5.80 28.01
C VAL A 20 20.09 5.31 26.71
N SER A 21 20.88 4.84 25.75
CA SER A 21 20.38 4.29 24.49
C SER A 21 19.42 3.13 24.70
N LYS A 22 19.77 2.17 25.57
CA LYS A 22 18.89 1.03 25.90
C LYS A 22 17.58 1.48 26.55
N LEU A 23 17.62 2.47 27.44
CA LEU A 23 16.41 3.03 28.03
C LEU A 23 15.55 3.76 26.99
N THR A 24 16.16 4.54 26.10
CA THR A 24 15.44 5.25 25.04
C THR A 24 14.74 4.29 24.09
N ILE A 25 15.41 3.21 23.68
CA ILE A 25 14.81 2.19 22.81
C ILE A 25 13.61 1.54 23.52
N LYS A 26 13.79 1.09 24.77
CA LYS A 26 12.71 0.50 25.57
C LYS A 26 11.53 1.45 25.75
N LEU A 27 11.79 2.73 25.98
CA LEU A 27 10.74 3.74 26.11
C LEU A 27 9.92 3.88 24.82
N LEU A 28 10.58 3.84 23.66
CA LEU A 28 9.91 3.97 22.36
C LEU A 28 9.13 2.69 22.01
N GLU A 29 9.70 1.51 22.26
CA GLU A 29 9.07 0.22 22.02
C GLU A 29 7.87 -0.01 22.95
N GLU A 30 8.10 0.05 24.26
CA GLU A 30 7.11 -0.31 25.28
C GLU A 30 6.17 0.86 25.62
N GLY A 31 6.65 2.10 25.54
CA GLY A 31 5.90 3.30 25.97
C GLY A 31 5.15 4.01 24.85
N PHE A 32 5.56 3.84 23.59
CA PHE A 32 4.95 4.51 22.43
C PHE A 32 4.56 3.54 21.30
N ASP A 33 4.56 2.23 21.59
CA ASP A 33 4.22 1.15 20.65
C ASP A 33 4.93 1.26 19.29
N LEU A 34 6.23 1.59 19.29
CA LEU A 34 6.98 1.78 18.05
C LEU A 34 6.84 0.59 17.09
N GLN A 35 6.81 -0.64 17.63
CA GLN A 35 6.62 -1.85 16.85
C GLN A 35 5.25 -1.90 16.16
N GLU A 36 4.18 -1.53 16.85
CA GLU A 36 2.83 -1.49 16.28
C GLU A 36 2.71 -0.42 15.17
N HIS A 37 3.45 0.68 15.29
CA HIS A 37 3.55 1.66 14.21
C HIS A 37 4.17 1.07 12.93
N PHE A 38 5.25 0.28 13.06
CA PHE A 38 5.85 -0.41 11.91
C PHE A 38 4.94 -1.50 11.33
N LEU A 39 4.26 -2.27 12.20
CA LEU A 39 3.30 -3.28 11.76
C LEU A 39 2.13 -2.65 11.01
N ALA A 40 1.63 -1.49 11.46
CA ALA A 40 0.61 -0.75 10.72
C ALA A 40 1.11 -0.29 9.35
N LEU A 41 2.34 0.24 9.26
CA LEU A 41 2.93 0.62 7.97
C LEU A 41 3.05 -0.58 7.03
N ARG A 42 3.49 -1.75 7.53
CA ARG A 42 3.51 -3.02 6.78
C ARG A 42 2.11 -3.40 6.29
N ARG A 43 1.13 -3.44 7.19
CA ARG A 43 -0.24 -3.87 6.90
C ARG A 43 -0.94 -2.99 5.86
N TYR A 44 -0.78 -1.67 5.95
CA TYR A 44 -1.52 -0.73 5.12
C TYR A 44 -0.75 -0.23 3.89
N HIS A 45 0.55 0.05 3.99
CA HIS A 45 1.29 0.60 2.86
C HIS A 45 1.81 -0.50 1.93
N PHE A 46 2.10 -1.70 2.46
CA PHE A 46 2.47 -2.88 1.68
C PHE A 46 1.30 -3.83 1.42
N MET A 47 0.10 -3.49 1.90
CA MET A 47 -1.13 -4.28 1.72
C MET A 47 -1.02 -5.75 2.15
N GLU A 48 -0.29 -6.07 3.23
CA GLU A 48 0.00 -7.47 3.63
C GLU A 48 -1.18 -8.46 3.50
N LEU A 49 -2.35 -8.11 4.05
CA LEU A 49 -3.58 -8.92 3.94
C LEU A 49 -4.53 -8.48 2.82
N ALA A 50 -4.27 -7.31 2.23
CA ALA A 50 -4.84 -6.72 1.02
C ALA A 50 -6.38 -6.65 0.86
N ASP A 51 -7.14 -7.26 1.75
CA ASP A 51 -8.61 -7.41 1.74
C ASP A 51 -9.32 -6.07 1.91
N TRP A 52 -8.85 -5.22 2.82
CA TRP A 52 -9.33 -3.85 2.97
C TRP A 52 -9.13 -3.04 1.67
N ALA A 53 -8.01 -3.28 0.95
CA ALA A 53 -7.70 -2.57 -0.28
C ALA A 53 -8.62 -3.01 -1.43
N ASP A 54 -9.01 -4.29 -1.47
CA ASP A 54 -9.99 -4.80 -2.44
C ASP A 54 -11.37 -4.18 -2.19
N LEU A 55 -11.82 -4.13 -0.93
CA LEU A 55 -13.06 -3.47 -0.53
C LEU A 55 -13.03 -1.97 -0.88
N PHE A 56 -11.89 -1.32 -0.64
CA PHE A 56 -11.70 0.09 -0.92
C PHE A 56 -11.77 0.41 -2.41
N ILE A 57 -11.03 -0.34 -3.25
CA ILE A 57 -11.05 -0.19 -4.71
C ILE A 57 -12.45 -0.45 -5.25
N MET A 58 -13.12 -1.51 -4.78
CA MET A 58 -14.48 -1.84 -5.19
C MET A 58 -15.47 -0.73 -4.81
N SER A 59 -15.31 -0.15 -3.63
CA SER A 59 -16.14 0.97 -3.17
C SER A 59 -15.92 2.22 -4.02
N LEU A 60 -14.66 2.53 -4.38
CA LEU A 60 -14.33 3.66 -5.25
C LEU A 60 -14.90 3.51 -6.67
N TRP A 61 -14.94 2.29 -7.22
CA TRP A 61 -15.53 2.05 -8.55
C TRP A 61 -17.04 2.15 -8.56
N ASN A 62 -17.69 1.67 -7.51
CA ASN A 62 -19.15 1.71 -7.39
C ASN A 62 -19.66 3.09 -6.96
N HIS A 63 -18.78 3.95 -6.45
CA HIS A 63 -19.15 5.28 -6.00
C HIS A 63 -19.51 6.20 -7.17
N ARG A 64 -20.62 6.92 -7.02
CA ARG A 64 -21.09 7.88 -8.02
C ARG A 64 -20.48 9.23 -7.75
N TRP A 65 -19.39 9.53 -8.46
CA TRP A 65 -18.70 10.81 -8.35
C TRP A 65 -19.58 11.94 -8.91
N ASN A 66 -20.08 12.80 -8.02
CA ASN A 66 -20.73 14.03 -8.42
C ASN A 66 -19.69 15.13 -8.72
N VAL A 67 -20.13 16.20 -9.38
CA VAL A 67 -19.34 17.42 -9.56
C VAL A 67 -19.31 18.15 -8.23
N THR A 68 -18.49 17.63 -7.32
CA THR A 68 -18.33 18.10 -5.94
C THR A 68 -16.98 18.78 -5.78
N GLU A 69 -16.87 19.76 -4.90
CA GLU A 69 -15.60 20.40 -4.53
C GLU A 69 -14.56 19.38 -4.04
N ALA A 70 -13.28 19.69 -4.22
CA ALA A 70 -12.18 18.75 -3.94
C ALA A 70 -12.15 18.27 -2.48
N ASP A 71 -12.47 19.15 -1.54
CA ASP A 71 -12.47 18.82 -0.10
C ASP A 71 -13.59 17.84 0.25
N GLN A 72 -14.79 18.05 -0.30
CA GLN A 72 -15.91 17.14 -0.09
C GLN A 72 -15.64 15.76 -0.70
N ARG A 73 -14.98 15.71 -1.87
CA ARG A 73 -14.52 14.45 -2.46
C ARG A 73 -13.51 13.72 -1.59
N LEU A 74 -12.57 14.44 -0.99
CA LEU A 74 -11.59 13.86 -0.06
C LEU A 74 -12.28 13.25 1.17
N SER A 75 -13.26 13.94 1.75
CA SER A 75 -14.06 13.41 2.86
C SER A 75 -14.86 12.17 2.46
N GLU A 76 -15.45 12.15 1.26
CA GLU A 76 -16.13 10.95 0.74
C GLU A 76 -15.17 9.77 0.62
N ILE A 77 -13.98 9.99 0.02
CA ILE A 77 -12.98 8.93 -0.13
C ILE A 77 -12.48 8.44 1.23
N GLN A 78 -12.24 9.36 2.18
CA GLN A 78 -11.87 9.02 3.55
C GLN A 78 -12.93 8.13 4.20
N GLY A 79 -14.21 8.46 4.06
CA GLY A 79 -15.30 7.61 4.57
C GLY A 79 -15.34 6.22 3.91
N LEU A 80 -15.07 6.13 2.60
CA LEU A 80 -14.96 4.84 1.92
C LEU A 80 -13.78 4.00 2.43
N LEU A 81 -12.65 4.63 2.75
CA LEU A 81 -11.51 3.95 3.37
C LEU A 81 -11.89 3.39 4.74
N GLU A 82 -12.49 4.22 5.60
CA GLU A 82 -12.91 3.82 6.95
C GLU A 82 -13.90 2.65 6.93
N LEU A 83 -14.90 2.70 6.05
CA LEU A 83 -15.84 1.59 5.85
C LEU A 83 -15.16 0.31 5.35
N SER A 84 -14.16 0.45 4.48
CA SER A 84 -13.41 -0.69 3.95
C SER A 84 -12.54 -1.33 5.02
N LEU A 85 -11.90 -0.53 5.86
CA LEU A 85 -11.14 -0.99 7.02
C LEU A 85 -12.06 -1.70 8.02
N GLN A 86 -13.23 -1.13 8.32
CA GLN A 86 -14.21 -1.72 9.22
C GLN A 86 -14.74 -3.08 8.74
N ARG A 87 -14.91 -3.27 7.43
CA ARG A 87 -15.43 -4.52 6.85
C ARG A 87 -14.35 -5.57 6.55
N SER A 88 -13.10 -5.27 6.87
CA SER A 88 -11.94 -6.12 6.59
C SER A 88 -11.42 -6.81 7.85
N SER A 89 -10.43 -7.68 7.67
CA SER A 89 -9.63 -8.23 8.78
C SER A 89 -8.94 -7.18 9.65
N CYS A 90 -8.81 -5.94 9.16
CA CYS A 90 -8.18 -4.82 9.87
C CYS A 90 -9.13 -4.12 10.86
N GLU A 91 -10.39 -4.55 11.00
CA GLU A 91 -11.37 -3.91 11.88
C GLU A 91 -10.85 -3.71 13.31
N ARG A 92 -10.13 -4.71 13.85
CA ARG A 92 -9.64 -4.74 15.23
C ARG A 92 -8.31 -4.00 15.43
N ASP A 93 -7.71 -3.45 14.39
CA ASP A 93 -6.44 -2.76 14.49
C ASP A 93 -6.61 -1.36 15.12
N LEU A 94 -5.87 -1.11 16.20
CA LEU A 94 -5.88 0.15 16.93
C LEU A 94 -5.23 1.31 16.16
N LYS A 95 -4.34 1.02 15.22
CA LYS A 95 -3.60 2.05 14.47
C LYS A 95 -4.29 2.44 13.16
N LYS A 96 -5.46 1.87 12.83
CA LYS A 96 -6.21 2.18 11.60
C LYS A 96 -6.66 3.64 11.53
N ASP A 97 -7.01 4.25 12.66
CA ASP A 97 -7.52 5.62 12.74
C ASP A 97 -6.44 6.69 12.45
N LYS A 98 -5.17 6.27 12.38
CA LYS A 98 -4.06 7.13 11.97
C LYS A 98 -3.95 7.25 10.45
N LEU A 99 -4.65 6.42 9.68
CA LEU A 99 -4.66 6.48 8.23
C LEU A 99 -5.51 7.64 7.74
N PHE A 100 -5.00 8.34 6.73
CA PHE A 100 -5.77 9.39 6.07
C PHE A 100 -5.44 9.42 4.59
N VAL A 101 -6.40 9.88 3.80
CA VAL A 101 -6.25 10.01 2.36
C VAL A 101 -5.91 11.46 2.00
N TYR A 102 -5.07 11.64 0.98
CA TYR A 102 -4.76 12.95 0.42
C TYR A 102 -4.64 12.90 -1.10
N MET A 103 -4.80 14.07 -1.75
CA MET A 103 -4.58 14.21 -3.20
C MET A 103 -3.12 14.55 -3.47
N LYS A 104 -2.46 13.83 -4.38
CA LYS A 104 -1.13 14.19 -4.85
C LYS A 104 -1.21 15.46 -5.69
N GLY A 105 -0.37 16.45 -5.37
CA GLY A 105 -0.43 17.82 -5.92
C GLY A 105 -0.28 17.98 -7.43
N HIS A 106 -0.06 16.90 -8.19
CA HIS A 106 -0.03 16.96 -9.66
C HIS A 106 -1.43 16.89 -10.31
N ALA A 107 -2.48 16.61 -9.54
CA ALA A 107 -3.87 16.49 -10.00
C ALA A 107 -4.64 17.82 -10.00
N MET A 108 -3.98 18.95 -10.34
CA MET A 108 -4.66 20.24 -10.60
C MET A 108 -5.26 20.35 -12.01
N ALA A 109 -5.15 19.32 -12.85
CA ALA A 109 -5.97 19.23 -14.05
C ALA A 109 -7.43 18.94 -13.66
N PRO A 110 -8.43 19.40 -14.43
CA PRO A 110 -9.82 19.09 -14.12
C PRO A 110 -9.95 17.56 -14.09
N LEU A 111 -10.35 17.02 -12.93
CA LEU A 111 -10.67 15.61 -12.69
C LEU A 111 -11.94 15.18 -13.47
N SER A 112 -12.12 15.68 -14.69
CA SER A 112 -13.20 15.34 -15.62
C SER A 112 -12.97 13.99 -16.29
N THR A 113 -11.83 13.35 -16.06
CA THR A 113 -11.54 12.02 -16.55
C THR A 113 -11.01 11.18 -15.40
N PHE A 114 -11.90 10.56 -14.62
CA PHE A 114 -11.56 9.25 -14.07
C PHE A 114 -11.23 8.38 -15.29
N SER A 115 -9.95 8.30 -15.66
CA SER A 115 -9.55 7.54 -16.83
C SER A 115 -9.83 6.08 -16.50
N THR A 116 -10.74 5.43 -17.22
CA THR A 116 -11.02 4.02 -17.04
C THR A 116 -9.73 3.22 -17.25
N GLY A 117 -9.16 2.64 -16.18
CA GLY A 117 -7.99 1.76 -16.29
C GLY A 117 -7.02 1.84 -15.10
N VAL A 118 -5.75 1.49 -15.35
CA VAL A 118 -4.70 1.32 -14.33
C VAL A 118 -4.38 2.62 -13.57
N HIS A 119 -4.73 3.78 -14.14
CA HIS A 119 -4.44 5.10 -13.57
C HIS A 119 -5.62 5.77 -12.86
N SER A 120 -6.78 5.10 -12.74
CA SER A 120 -8.02 5.68 -12.19
C SER A 120 -7.86 6.38 -10.84
N PHE A 121 -6.94 5.89 -9.99
CA PHE A 121 -6.71 6.42 -8.62
C PHE A 121 -5.26 6.84 -8.38
N SER A 122 -4.52 7.15 -9.46
CA SER A 122 -3.11 7.57 -9.37
C SER A 122 -2.90 8.89 -8.64
N PHE A 123 -3.95 9.72 -8.56
CA PHE A 123 -3.96 10.97 -7.78
C PHE A 123 -4.05 10.73 -6.27
N LEU A 124 -4.38 9.51 -5.83
CA LEU A 124 -4.65 9.19 -4.44
C LEU A 124 -3.38 8.81 -3.69
N GLY A 125 -3.20 9.39 -2.50
CA GLY A 125 -2.16 8.99 -1.55
C GLY A 125 -2.77 8.51 -0.25
N LEU A 126 -2.16 7.47 0.34
CA LEU A 126 -2.42 7.05 1.72
C LEU A 126 -1.33 7.63 2.61
N GLY A 127 -1.75 8.35 3.66
CA GLY A 127 -0.91 8.93 4.68
C GLY A 127 -1.10 8.23 6.03
N TYR A 128 -0.12 8.42 6.91
CA TYR A 128 -0.12 7.86 8.26
C TYR A 128 0.26 8.93 9.28
N ARG A 129 -0.62 9.20 10.25
CA ARG A 129 -0.40 10.21 11.31
C ARG A 129 0.49 9.64 12.40
N VAL A 130 1.61 10.31 12.62
CA VAL A 130 2.58 9.96 13.65
C VAL A 130 2.73 11.12 14.60
N ASP A 131 2.53 10.83 15.89
CA ASP A 131 2.70 11.80 16.95
C ASP A 131 4.16 11.81 17.42
N TRP A 132 4.58 12.94 18.00
CA TRP A 132 5.83 12.95 18.75
C TRP A 132 5.73 12.00 19.94
N PRO A 133 6.75 11.18 20.25
CA PRO A 133 8.14 11.19 19.75
C PRO A 133 8.42 10.24 18.58
N ILE A 134 7.46 9.43 18.15
CA ILE A 134 7.67 8.44 17.08
C ILE A 134 8.05 9.10 15.75
N SER A 135 7.64 10.34 15.52
CA SER A 135 8.00 11.14 14.34
C SER A 135 9.50 11.41 14.18
N ILE A 136 10.30 11.22 15.25
CA ILE A 136 11.77 11.28 15.18
C ILE A 136 12.31 10.11 14.34
N ILE A 137 11.68 8.93 14.45
CA ILE A 137 12.05 7.72 13.72
C ILE A 137 11.29 7.67 12.39
N LEU A 138 9.96 7.82 12.43
CA LEU A 138 9.10 7.87 11.25
C LEU A 138 9.07 9.29 10.69
N THR A 139 10.18 9.66 10.06
CA THR A 139 10.33 10.97 9.44
C THR A 139 9.34 11.18 8.29
N PRO A 140 8.97 12.43 7.97
CA PRO A 140 8.12 12.73 6.81
C PRO A 140 8.67 12.17 5.49
N GLY A 141 9.99 12.11 5.34
CA GLY A 141 10.65 11.51 4.17
C GLY A 141 10.39 10.00 4.07
N ALA A 142 10.45 9.28 5.18
CA ALA A 142 10.13 7.85 5.22
C ALA A 142 8.64 7.61 4.90
N LEU A 143 7.74 8.38 5.50
CA LEU A 143 6.29 8.29 5.25
C LEU A 143 5.94 8.55 3.78
N LYS A 144 6.66 9.47 3.12
CA LYS A 144 6.51 9.70 1.67
C LYS A 144 6.87 8.45 0.85
N ILE A 145 7.97 7.78 1.18
CA ILE A 145 8.38 6.54 0.51
C ILE A 145 7.30 5.46 0.68
N TYR A 146 6.76 5.28 1.89
CA TYR A 146 5.67 4.34 2.13
C TYR A 146 4.41 4.69 1.30
N ALA A 147 4.05 5.96 1.21
CA ALA A 147 2.92 6.40 0.39
C ALA A 147 3.13 6.13 -1.12
N ASP A 148 4.37 6.28 -1.61
CA ASP A 148 4.71 5.97 -2.99
C ASP A 148 4.67 4.47 -3.27
N ILE A 149 5.11 3.62 -2.32
CA ILE A 149 4.95 2.16 -2.39
C ILE A 149 3.46 1.79 -2.48
N PHE A 150 2.62 2.34 -1.59
CA PHE A 150 1.18 2.13 -1.63
C PHE A 150 0.59 2.48 -3.01
N SER A 151 0.99 3.62 -3.56
CA SER A 151 0.48 4.11 -4.84
C SER A 151 0.84 3.18 -5.99
N PHE A 152 2.06 2.63 -5.98
CA PHE A 152 2.49 1.61 -6.93
C PHE A 152 1.66 0.32 -6.79
N LEU A 153 1.46 -0.17 -5.57
CA LEU A 153 0.68 -1.39 -5.32
C LEU A 153 -0.79 -1.25 -5.74
N ILE A 154 -1.40 -0.08 -5.55
CA ILE A 154 -2.75 0.21 -6.08
C ILE A 154 -2.78 0.04 -7.60
N GLN A 155 -1.80 0.59 -8.33
CA GLN A 155 -1.76 0.45 -9.79
C GLN A 155 -1.65 -1.02 -10.21
N VAL A 156 -0.80 -1.80 -9.53
CA VAL A 156 -0.68 -3.25 -9.78
C VAL A 156 -2.02 -3.96 -9.55
N LYS A 157 -2.74 -3.65 -8.46
CA LYS A 157 -4.08 -4.21 -8.21
C LYS A 157 -5.09 -3.81 -9.29
N LEU A 158 -5.14 -2.55 -9.69
CA LEU A 158 -6.03 -2.09 -10.77
C LEU A 158 -5.76 -2.80 -12.11
N ALA A 159 -4.48 -3.05 -12.42
CA ALA A 159 -4.09 -3.82 -13.59
C ALA A 159 -4.56 -5.28 -13.49
N ALA A 160 -4.38 -5.92 -12.33
CA ALA A 160 -4.83 -7.29 -12.08
C ALA A 160 -6.36 -7.44 -12.21
N PHE A 161 -7.13 -6.49 -11.67
CA PHE A 161 -8.58 -6.46 -11.82
C PHE A 161 -9.00 -6.29 -13.29
N SER A 162 -8.36 -5.38 -14.03
CA SER A 162 -8.65 -5.15 -15.46
C SER A 162 -8.40 -6.42 -16.29
N LEU A 163 -7.33 -7.15 -16.00
CA LEU A 163 -7.03 -8.42 -16.65
C LEU A 163 -8.04 -9.52 -16.30
N THR A 164 -8.48 -9.56 -15.04
CA THR A 164 -9.47 -10.52 -14.56
C THR A 164 -10.82 -10.29 -15.23
N ASP A 165 -11.24 -9.02 -15.39
CA ASP A 165 -12.46 -8.66 -16.09
C ASP A 165 -12.45 -9.09 -17.57
N VAL A 166 -11.36 -8.79 -18.29
CA VAL A 166 -11.16 -9.24 -19.68
C VAL A 166 -11.18 -10.76 -19.78
N TRP A 167 -10.55 -11.46 -18.84
CA TRP A 167 -10.54 -12.92 -18.80
C TRP A 167 -11.93 -13.51 -18.56
N CYS A 168 -12.69 -12.95 -17.61
CA CYS A 168 -14.08 -13.35 -17.35
C CYS A 168 -14.97 -13.13 -18.58
N SER A 169 -14.86 -11.97 -19.21
CA SER A 169 -15.55 -11.64 -20.46
C SER A 169 -15.23 -12.62 -21.59
N LEU A 170 -13.94 -12.96 -21.75
CA LEU A 170 -13.49 -13.95 -22.72
C LEU A 170 -14.11 -15.33 -22.42
N LYS A 171 -14.08 -15.78 -21.16
CA LYS A 171 -14.65 -17.07 -20.74
C LYS A 171 -16.16 -17.15 -21.00
N LEU A 172 -16.89 -16.05 -20.79
CA LEU A 172 -18.31 -15.96 -21.13
C LEU A 172 -18.56 -16.03 -22.64
N LEU A 173 -17.76 -15.33 -23.45
CA LEU A 173 -17.83 -15.40 -24.91
C LEU A 173 -17.57 -16.82 -25.43
N TRP A 174 -16.59 -17.54 -24.87
CA TRP A 174 -16.32 -18.93 -25.26
C TRP A 174 -17.47 -19.88 -24.93
N ARG A 175 -18.10 -19.72 -23.76
CA ARG A 175 -19.25 -20.51 -23.31
C ARG A 175 -20.53 -20.19 -24.07
N SER A 176 -20.65 -18.99 -24.62
CA SER A 176 -21.81 -18.60 -25.42
C SER A 176 -21.86 -19.34 -26.77
N LYS A 177 -23.06 -19.46 -27.34
CA LYS A 177 -23.31 -19.99 -28.70
C LYS A 177 -22.93 -18.98 -29.79
N ALA A 178 -21.94 -18.12 -29.53
CA ALA A 178 -21.47 -17.11 -30.47
C ALA A 178 -20.96 -17.74 -31.77
N PRO A 179 -21.18 -17.08 -32.92
CA PRO A 179 -20.73 -17.58 -34.22
C PRO A 179 -19.21 -17.76 -34.25
N SER A 180 -18.75 -18.80 -34.96
CA SER A 180 -17.34 -19.20 -35.04
C SER A 180 -16.39 -18.07 -35.46
N LYS A 181 -16.86 -17.12 -36.29
CA LYS A 181 -16.10 -15.93 -36.69
C LYS A 181 -15.80 -14.97 -35.53
N VAL A 182 -16.72 -14.79 -34.59
CA VAL A 182 -16.54 -13.93 -33.41
C VAL A 182 -15.56 -14.59 -32.44
N LYS A 183 -15.64 -15.91 -32.27
CA LYS A 183 -14.67 -16.68 -31.48
C LYS A 183 -13.26 -16.61 -32.10
N ALA A 184 -13.15 -16.68 -33.42
CA ALA A 184 -11.88 -16.54 -34.13
C ALA A 184 -11.28 -15.13 -33.99
N LEU A 185 -12.08 -14.07 -34.10
CA LEU A 185 -11.63 -12.69 -33.88
C LEU A 185 -11.19 -12.44 -32.44
N ALA A 186 -11.97 -12.92 -31.46
CA ALA A 186 -11.57 -12.86 -30.05
C ALA A 186 -10.27 -13.62 -29.81
N TRP A 187 -10.11 -14.80 -30.41
CA TRP A 187 -8.87 -15.58 -30.36
C TRP A 187 -7.70 -14.83 -31.02
N LEU A 188 -7.90 -14.16 -32.16
CA LEU A 188 -6.87 -13.37 -32.86
C LEU A 188 -6.44 -12.12 -32.09
N VAL A 189 -7.38 -11.45 -31.41
CA VAL A 189 -7.09 -10.30 -30.52
C VAL A 189 -6.31 -10.75 -29.28
N VAL A 190 -6.69 -11.89 -28.71
CA VAL A 190 -6.08 -12.47 -27.52
C VAL A 190 -4.70 -13.07 -27.82
N HIS A 191 -4.53 -13.68 -28.99
CA HIS A 191 -3.28 -14.30 -29.45
C HIS A 191 -2.34 -13.30 -30.13
N GLY A 192 -2.85 -12.27 -30.80
CA GLY A 192 -2.07 -11.13 -31.29
C GLY A 192 -1.54 -10.25 -30.15
N LYS A 193 -2.20 -10.30 -28.98
CA LYS A 193 -1.71 -9.77 -27.70
C LYS A 193 -1.22 -10.89 -26.76
N ALA A 194 -0.70 -12.01 -27.28
CA ALA A 194 -0.23 -13.14 -26.45
C ALA A 194 0.86 -12.74 -25.43
N HIS A 195 1.52 -11.59 -25.60
CA HIS A 195 2.37 -10.99 -24.57
C HIS A 195 1.60 -10.72 -23.27
N THR A 196 0.33 -10.33 -23.36
CA THR A 196 -0.56 -10.01 -22.24
C THR A 196 -1.17 -11.25 -21.58
N LEU A 197 -1.39 -12.34 -22.32
CA LEU A 197 -1.80 -13.64 -21.73
C LEU A 197 -0.64 -14.35 -21.03
N CYS A 198 0.57 -14.21 -21.57
CA CYS A 198 1.79 -14.59 -20.84
C CYS A 198 1.86 -13.76 -19.56
N CYS A 199 1.55 -12.45 -19.58
CA CYS A 199 1.39 -11.68 -18.34
C CYS A 199 0.30 -12.19 -17.41
N VAL A 200 -0.81 -12.79 -17.86
CA VAL A 200 -1.85 -13.33 -16.96
C VAL A 200 -1.39 -14.60 -16.24
N LEU A 201 -0.71 -15.52 -16.93
CA LEU A 201 -0.08 -16.70 -16.31
C LEU A 201 1.16 -16.32 -15.49
N TRP A 202 1.89 -15.30 -15.91
CA TRP A 202 2.94 -14.66 -15.12
C TRP A 202 2.36 -13.87 -13.95
N LEU A 203 1.10 -13.43 -13.99
CA LEU A 203 0.45 -12.72 -12.88
C LEU A 203 -0.06 -13.69 -11.80
N SER A 204 -0.48 -14.90 -12.17
CA SER A 204 -0.64 -15.97 -11.19
C SER A 204 0.69 -16.35 -10.54
N SER A 205 1.81 -16.25 -11.27
CA SER A 205 3.16 -16.27 -10.69
C SER A 205 3.59 -14.93 -10.05
N PHE A 206 2.88 -13.81 -10.27
CA PHE A 206 3.04 -12.58 -9.48
C PHE A 206 2.45 -12.73 -8.10
N CYS A 207 1.58 -13.71 -7.86
CA CYS A 207 1.31 -14.10 -6.47
C CYS A 207 2.65 -14.51 -5.83
N SER A 208 3.48 -15.29 -6.53
CA SER A 208 4.87 -15.57 -6.10
C SER A 208 5.80 -14.35 -6.13
N PHE A 209 5.58 -13.33 -6.97
CA PHE A 209 6.37 -12.09 -6.96
C PHE A 209 5.92 -11.11 -5.86
N TYR A 210 4.65 -11.13 -5.48
CA TYR A 210 4.10 -10.46 -4.31
C TYR A 210 4.59 -11.15 -3.05
N TYR A 211 4.60 -12.49 -2.99
CA TYR A 211 5.28 -13.26 -1.96
C TYR A 211 6.81 -13.15 -2.02
N ALA A 212 7.42 -12.84 -3.16
CA ALA A 212 8.86 -12.55 -3.26
C ALA A 212 9.17 -11.13 -2.80
N ILE A 213 8.30 -10.14 -3.06
CA ILE A 213 8.40 -8.80 -2.50
C ILE A 213 8.08 -8.84 -1.01
N LEU A 214 7.07 -9.59 -0.56
CA LEU A 214 6.77 -9.88 0.83
C LEU A 214 7.91 -10.67 1.47
N GLY A 215 8.58 -11.56 0.74
CA GLY A 215 9.75 -12.32 1.16
C GLY A 215 11.02 -11.47 1.23
N ILE A 216 11.19 -10.48 0.34
CA ILE A 216 12.22 -9.44 0.42
C ILE A 216 11.89 -8.47 1.56
N LEU A 217 10.62 -8.18 1.80
CA LEU A 217 10.14 -7.39 2.93
C LEU A 217 10.16 -8.14 4.25
N GLU A 218 10.08 -9.47 4.25
CA GLU A 218 10.30 -10.31 5.42
C GLU A 218 11.80 -10.41 5.66
N LEU A 219 12.61 -10.57 4.61
CA LEU A 219 14.07 -10.50 4.72
C LEU A 219 14.58 -9.13 5.16
N HIS A 220 13.91 -8.02 4.88
CA HIS A 220 14.29 -6.68 5.38
C HIS A 220 13.51 -6.24 6.62
N GLY A 221 12.27 -6.70 6.78
CA GLY A 221 11.40 -6.42 7.92
C GLY A 221 11.77 -7.24 9.15
N CYS A 222 12.30 -8.46 8.99
CA CYS A 222 12.96 -9.21 10.07
C CYS A 222 14.28 -8.56 10.53
N TYR A 223 14.86 -7.61 9.77
CA TYR A 223 16.00 -6.82 10.24
C TYR A 223 15.60 -5.53 10.95
N LEU A 224 14.32 -5.14 10.89
CA LEU A 224 13.79 -3.88 11.43
C LEU A 224 12.72 -4.09 12.52
N ALA A 225 12.42 -5.35 12.87
CA ALA A 225 11.54 -5.74 13.97
C ALA A 225 12.32 -6.50 15.06
#